data_AF-A0A957TWQ6-F1
#
_entry.id   AF-A0A957TWQ6-F1
#
_cell.length_a   1.000
_cell.length_b   1.000
_cell.length_c   1.000
_cell.angle_alpha   90.00
_cell.angle_beta   90.00
_cell.angle_gamma   90.00
#
_symmetry.space_group_name_H-M   'P 1'
#
loop_
_entity.id
_entity.type
_entity.pdbx_description
1 polymer ?
#
loop_
_entity_poly.entity_id
_entity_poly.type
_entity_poly.pdbx_seq_one_letter_code
_entity_poly.pdbx_strand_id
1 'polypeptide(L)' 'MRWNRGSNARYQLALWVMLIPFLGGTVLLVLMPMLMTVGLAFTEYDVLSPPRWRGFESFAIIARRDLFWIAVRNS' A
#
# COMPACT_ATOMS: atom_id res chain seq x y z
N MET A 1 -41.88 -26.85 10.34
CA MET A 1 -40.56 -26.78 9.67
C MET A 1 -39.55 -26.19 10.66
N ARG A 2 -38.89 -27.03 11.48
CA ARG A 2 -37.92 -26.58 12.51
C ARG A 2 -36.55 -26.43 11.85
N TRP A 3 -36.12 -25.20 11.62
CA TRP A 3 -34.75 -24.89 11.22
C TRP A 3 -33.80 -25.33 12.35
N ASN A 4 -33.05 -26.40 12.10
CA ASN A 4 -32.00 -26.85 13.00
C ASN A 4 -30.86 -25.82 12.99
N ARG A 5 -30.66 -25.10 14.10
CA ARG A 5 -29.50 -24.24 14.34
C ARG A 5 -28.26 -25.09 14.62
N GLY A 6 -27.75 -25.77 13.59
CA GLY A 6 -26.57 -26.62 13.69
C GLY A 6 -25.28 -25.78 13.68
N SER A 7 -24.63 -25.66 14.84
CA SER A 7 -23.26 -25.15 15.07
C SER A 7 -22.81 -23.94 14.22
N ASN A 8 -23.37 -22.76 14.51
CA ASN A 8 -23.02 -21.48 13.88
C ASN A 8 -21.50 -21.20 13.80
N ALA A 9 -20.73 -21.59 14.82
CA ALA A 9 -19.30 -21.30 14.90
C ALA A 9 -18.47 -22.03 13.82
N ARG A 10 -18.81 -23.29 13.50
CA ARG A 10 -18.07 -24.08 12.50
C ARG A 10 -18.33 -23.58 11.08
N TYR A 11 -19.57 -23.17 10.81
CA TYR A 11 -19.95 -22.58 9.53
C TYR A 11 -19.30 -21.21 9.32
N GLN A 12 -19.29 -20.35 10.35
CA GLN A 12 -18.58 -19.07 10.31
C GLN A 12 -17.08 -19.27 10.08
N LEU A 13 -16.46 -20.23 10.76
CA LEU A 13 -15.04 -20.54 10.56
C LEU A 13 -14.75 -20.96 9.11
N ALA A 14 -15.61 -21.81 8.52
CA ALA A 14 -15.47 -22.24 7.13
C ALA A 14 -15.56 -21.06 6.15
N LEU A 15 -16.48 -20.12 6.37
CA LEU A 15 -16.59 -18.89 5.57
C LEU A 15 -15.32 -18.02 5.68
N TRP A 16 -14.80 -17.83 6.89
CA TRP A 16 -13.57 -17.07 7.10
C TRP A 16 -12.37 -17.72 6.44
N VAL A 17 -12.23 -19.04 6.51
CA VAL A 17 -11.12 -19.76 5.86
C VAL A 17 -11.14 -19.60 4.35
N MET A 18 -12.31 -19.52 3.73
CA MET A 18 -12.44 -19.26 2.29
C MET A 18 -12.22 -17.79 1.93
N LEU A 19 -12.59 -16.86 2.83
CA LEU A 19 -12.51 -15.42 2.60
C LEU A 19 -11.10 -14.84 2.84
N ILE A 20 -10.39 -15.33 3.86
CA ILE A 20 -9.04 -14.89 4.25
C ILE A 20 -8.04 -14.89 3.07
N PRO A 21 -7.92 -15.94 2.24
CA PRO A 21 -6.95 -15.92 1.14
C PRO A 21 -7.28 -14.86 0.09
N PHE A 22 -8.57 -14.61 -0.17
CA PHE A 22 -8.99 -13.53 -1.07
C PHE A 22 -8.63 -12.16 -0.49
N LEU A 23 -9.06 -11.89 0.76
CA LEU A 23 -8.75 -10.62 1.42
C LEU A 23 -7.24 -10.41 1.58
N GLY A 24 -6.51 -11.44 1.98
CA GLY A 24 -5.05 -11.42 2.09
C GLY A 24 -4.39 -11.11 0.76
N GLY A 25 -4.83 -11.76 -0.33
CA GLY A 25 -4.34 -11.47 -1.67
C GLY A 25 -4.63 -10.03 -2.11
N THR A 26 -5.86 -9.55 -1.94
CA THR A 26 -6.24 -8.17 -2.28
C THR A 26 -5.44 -7.15 -1.47
N VAL A 27 -5.33 -7.35 -0.15
CA VAL A 27 -4.56 -6.47 0.73
C VAL A 27 -3.09 -6.48 0.34
N LEU A 28 -2.50 -7.65 0.03
CA LEU A 28 -1.12 -7.75 -0.41
C LEU A 28 -0.89 -6.99 -1.73
N LEU A 29 -1.79 -7.15 -2.70
CA LEU A 29 -1.68 -6.47 -4.00
C LEU A 29 -1.79 -4.95 -3.90
N VAL A 30 -2.47 -4.42 -2.89
CA VAL A 30 -2.58 -2.97 -2.67
C VAL A 30 -1.44 -2.46 -1.78
N LEU A 31 -1.23 -3.10 -0.64
CA LEU A 31 -0.25 -2.64 0.36
C LEU A 31 1.19 -2.86 -0.09
N MET A 32 1.49 -3.94 -0.82
CA MET A 32 2.86 -4.18 -1.28
C MET A 32 3.38 -3.03 -2.17
N PRO A 33 2.73 -2.67 -3.30
CA PRO A 33 3.22 -1.57 -4.13
C PRO A 33 3.14 -0.23 -3.39
N MET A 34 2.12 0.00 -2.56
CA MET A 34 2.02 1.21 -1.73
C MET A 34 3.23 1.35 -0.79
N LEU A 35 3.59 0.29 -0.06
CA LEU A 35 4.73 0.33 0.86
C LEU A 35 6.05 0.47 0.11
N MET A 36 6.17 -0.14 -1.08
CA MET A 36 7.32 0.04 -1.95
C MET A 36 7.44 1.49 -2.42
N THR A 37 6.36 2.13 -2.87
CA THR A 37 6.42 3.54 -3.31
C THR A 37 6.71 4.48 -2.16
N VAL A 38 6.14 4.24 -0.97
CA VAL A 38 6.47 5.01 0.24
C VAL A 38 7.94 4.84 0.59
N GLY A 39 8.48 3.61 0.58
CA GLY A 39 9.90 3.35 0.82
C GLY A 39 10.81 4.05 -0.19
N LEU A 40 10.44 4.01 -1.47
CA LEU A 40 11.16 4.69 -2.54
C LEU A 40 11.08 6.22 -2.46
N ALA A 41 10.04 6.79 -1.86
CA ALA A 41 9.95 8.24 -1.69
C ALA A 41 11.04 8.79 -0.75
N PHE A 42 11.59 7.95 0.13
CA PHE A 42 12.73 8.28 1.00
C PHE A 42 14.10 7.96 0.36
N THR A 43 14.11 7.42 -0.85
CA THR A 43 15.34 7.16 -1.61
C THR A 43 15.49 8.15 -2.75
N GLU A 44 16.73 8.40 -3.15
CA GLU A 44 17.03 8.93 -4.47
C GLU A 44 17.13 7.74 -5.42
N TYR A 45 16.13 7.60 -6.28
CA TYR A 45 16.05 6.54 -7.27
C TYR A 45 15.61 7.11 -8.61
N ASP A 46 16.48 7.00 -9.62
CA ASP A 46 16.30 7.50 -10.98
C ASP A 46 16.19 6.35 -12.01
N VAL A 47 15.93 5.12 -11.55
CA VAL A 47 15.84 3.86 -12.34
C VAL A 47 17.17 3.41 -12.95
N LEU A 48 18.07 4.34 -13.30
CA LEU A 48 19.37 4.09 -13.90
C LEU A 48 20.47 3.81 -12.86
N SER A 49 20.31 4.36 -11.65
CA SER A 49 21.24 4.21 -10.53
C SER A 49 20.62 3.38 -9.41
N PRO A 50 21.42 2.65 -8.61
CA PRO A 50 20.91 1.95 -7.44
C PRO A 50 20.27 2.93 -6.44
N PRO A 51 19.17 2.54 -5.76
CA PRO A 51 18.46 3.41 -4.84
C PRO A 51 19.35 3.80 -3.65
N ARG A 52 19.52 5.10 -3.41
CA ARG A 52 20.28 5.62 -2.26
C ARG A 52 19.32 6.14 -1.21
N TRP A 53 19.38 5.62 0.01
CA TRP A 53 18.56 6.11 1.12
C TRP A 53 19.03 7.51 1.54
N ARG A 54 18.18 8.53 1.33
CA ARG A 54 18.45 9.93 1.74
C ARG A 54 17.44 10.45 2.77
N GLY A 55 16.45 9.63 3.15
CA GLY A 55 15.44 10.00 4.14
C GLY A 55 14.62 11.21 3.68
N PHE A 56 14.53 12.23 4.54
CA PHE A 56 13.75 13.44 4.25
C PHE A 56 14.44 14.43 3.30
N GLU A 57 15.72 14.25 3.00
CA GLU A 57 16.47 15.16 2.13
C GLU A 57 15.91 15.17 0.69
N SER A 58 15.42 14.02 0.19
CA SER A 58 14.75 13.93 -1.11
C SER A 58 13.58 14.91 -1.24
N PHE A 59 12.77 15.04 -0.19
CA PHE A 59 11.64 15.98 -0.14
C PHE A 59 12.11 17.44 -0.07
N ALA A 60 13.13 17.73 0.73
CA ALA A 60 13.70 19.07 0.85
C ALA A 60 14.25 19.59 -0.49
N ILE A 61 14.86 18.71 -1.29
CA ILE A 61 15.35 19.05 -2.64
C ILE A 61 14.20 19.41 -3.58
N ILE A 62 13.12 18.63 -3.58
CA ILE A 62 11.96 18.88 -4.44
C ILE A 62 11.26 20.18 -4.04
N ALA A 63 11.06 20.41 -2.74
CA ALA A 63 10.41 21.60 -2.22
C ALA A 63 11.17 22.91 -2.50
N ARG A 64 12.48 22.84 -2.74
CA ARG A 64 13.31 24.00 -3.12
C ARG A 64 13.25 24.35 -4.61
N ARG A 65 12.61 23.53 -5.45
CA ARG A 65 12.52 23.78 -6.90
C ARG A 65 11.30 24.66 -7.20
N ASP A 66 11.52 25.78 -7.88
CA ASP A 66 10.41 26.67 -8.30
C ASP A 66 9.37 25.94 -9.15
N LEU A 67 9.84 25.05 -10.03
CA LEU A 67 8.99 24.23 -10.90
C LEU A 67 7.97 23.39 -10.11
N PHE A 68 8.35 22.90 -8.93
CA PHE A 68 7.43 22.13 -8.08
C PHE A 68 6.24 22.98 -7.65
N TRP A 69 6.48 24.20 -7.18
CA TRP A 69 5.41 25.11 -6.75
C TRP A 69 4.57 25.64 -7.91
N ILE A 70 5.17 25.84 -9.08
CA ILE A 70 4.44 26.18 -10.31
C ILE A 70 3.46 25.05 -10.66
N ALA A 71 3.93 23.79 -10.66
CA ALA A 71 3.10 22.63 -10.96
C ALA A 71 1.94 22.47 -9.96
N VAL A 72 2.22 22.61 -8.65
CA VAL A 72 1.21 22.51 -7.58
C VAL A 72 0.14 23.58 -7.69
N ARG A 73 0.48 24.80 -8.12
CA ARG A 73 -0.50 25.90 -8.28
C ARG A 73 -1.35 25.80 -9.54
N ASN A 74 -0.83 25.14 -10.58
CA ASN A 74 -1.49 25.00 -11.88
C ASN A 74 -2.29 23.69 -12.02
N SER A 75 -2.33 22.85 -10.98
CA SER A 75 -3.13 21.62 -10.91
C SER A 75 -4.42 21.88 -10.14
#